data_AF-A0A359KDM5-F1
#
_entry.id   AF-A0A359KDM5-F1
#
_cell.length_a   1.000
_cell.length_b   1.000
_cell.length_c   1.000
_cell.angle_alpha   90.00
_cell.angle_beta   90.00
_cell.angle_gamma   90.00
#
_symmetry.space_group_name_H-M   'P 1'
#
loop_
_entity.id
_entity.type
_entity.pdbx_description
1 polymer ?
#
loop_
_entity_poly.entity_id
_entity_poly.type
_entity_poly.pdbx_seq_one_letter_code
_entity_poly.pdbx_strand_id
1 'polypeptide(L)' 'MQTAVILRISRAAAMGEPHVWYEYALLVNNQIERQSPHMMATVESAMRFAREQGYVPSGDVIDIQLEPAVAPRTARAIA' A
#
# COMPACT_ATOMS: atom_id res chain seq x y z
N MET A 1 -5.16 -21.15 -10.55
CA MET A 1 -5.29 -19.85 -9.86
C MET A 1 -4.11 -19.71 -8.92
N GLN A 2 -3.39 -18.58 -8.96
CA GLN A 2 -2.28 -18.30 -8.05
C GLN A 2 -2.79 -17.65 -6.77
N THR A 3 -2.11 -17.94 -5.66
CA THR A 3 -2.36 -17.31 -4.38
C THR A 3 -1.59 -15.99 -4.30
N ALA A 4 -2.24 -14.92 -3.82
CA ALA A 4 -1.62 -13.63 -3.57
C ALA A 4 -1.68 -13.28 -2.08
N VAL A 5 -0.56 -12.80 -1.55
CA VAL A 5 -0.54 -12.12 -0.25
C VAL A 5 -0.87 -10.65 -0.50
N ILE A 6 -1.77 -10.09 0.29
CA ILE A 6 -2.17 -8.69 0.15
C ILE A 6 -1.34 -7.85 1.10
N LEU A 7 -0.63 -6.87 0.57
CA LEU A 7 0.04 -5.84 1.34
C LEU A 7 -0.90 -4.63 1.41
N ARG A 8 -1.32 -4.21 2.61
CA ARG A 8 -2.03 -2.96 2.85
C ARG A 8 -1.01 -1.92 3.30
N ILE A 9 -0.75 -0.96 2.43
CA ILE A 9 0.23 0.09 2.65
C ILE A 9 -0.52 1.33 3.15
N SER A 10 -0.21 1.83 4.34
CA SER A 10 -0.72 3.09 4.86
C SER A 10 0.33 4.19 4.70
N ARG A 11 -0.08 5.37 4.25
CA ARG A 11 0.77 6.54 4.10
C ARG A 11 0.08 7.74 4.72
N ALA A 12 0.80 8.50 5.55
CA ALA A 12 0.32 9.80 6.01
C ALA A 12 0.15 10.74 4.81
N ALA A 13 -1.01 11.39 4.68
CA ALA A 13 -1.20 12.41 3.65
C ALA A 13 -0.12 13.49 3.76
N ALA A 14 0.36 13.99 2.61
CA ALA A 14 1.32 15.08 2.61
C ALA A 14 0.64 16.38 3.07
N MET A 15 1.35 17.17 3.88
CA MET A 15 0.98 18.53 4.33
C MET A 15 -0.44 18.69 4.92
N GLY A 16 -0.56 18.54 6.25
CA GLY A 16 -1.67 19.11 7.03
C GLY A 16 -3.02 18.42 6.87
N GLU A 17 -3.15 17.43 5.99
CA GLU A 17 -4.36 16.63 5.88
C GLU A 17 -4.43 15.59 7.02
N PRO A 18 -5.57 15.50 7.74
CA PRO A 18 -5.75 14.53 8.84
C PRO A 18 -5.99 13.09 8.36
N HIS A 19 -5.90 12.84 7.05
CA HIS A 19 -6.30 11.58 6.43
C HIS A 19 -5.11 10.66 6.18
N VAL A 20 -5.31 9.36 6.41
CA VAL A 20 -4.35 8.31 6.04
C VAL A 20 -4.77 7.76 4.69
N TRP A 21 -3.86 7.80 3.72
CA TRP A 21 -4.04 7.15 2.43
C TRP A 21 -3.65 5.70 2.56
N TYR A 22 -4.41 4.82 1.92
CA TYR A 22 -4.09 3.41 1.88
C TYR A 22 -3.96 2.93 0.44
N GLU A 23 -3.08 1.97 0.24
CA GLU A 23 -2.87 1.30 -1.04
C GLU A 23 -2.84 -0.21 -0.81
N TYR A 24 -3.35 -0.98 -1.77
CA TYR A 24 -3.19 -2.43 -1.77
C TYR A 24 -2.18 -2.84 -2.81
N ALA A 25 -1.22 -3.67 -2.44
CA ALA A 25 -0.33 -4.34 -3.36
C ALA A 25 -0.51 -5.86 -3.28
N LEU A 26 -0.46 -6.54 -4.44
CA LEU A 26 -0.48 -8.00 -4.49
C LEU A 26 0.95 -8.53 -4.61
N LEU A 27 1.36 -9.33 -3.62
CA LEU A 27 2.62 -10.06 -3.64
C LEU A 27 2.37 -11.49 -4.14
N VAL A 28 2.95 -11.82 -5.28
CA VAL A 28 2.85 -13.13 -5.94
C VAL A 28 4.25 -13.55 -6.33
N ASN A 29 4.68 -14.75 -5.93
CA ASN A 29 6.03 -15.27 -6.21
C ASN A 29 7.17 -14.27 -5.87
N ASN A 30 7.06 -13.59 -4.72
CA ASN A 30 7.98 -12.53 -4.27
C ASN A 30 8.09 -11.30 -5.19
N GLN A 31 7.10 -11.07 -6.07
CA GLN A 31 7.01 -9.89 -6.92
C GLN A 31 5.72 -9.13 -6.67
N ILE A 32 5.79 -7.80 -6.76
CA ILE A 32 4.61 -6.94 -6.68
C ILE A 32 3.97 -6.88 -8.07
N GLU A 33 2.75 -7.40 -8.19
CA GLU A 33 2.03 -7.53 -9.46
C GLU A 33 1.10 -6.35 -9.75
N ARG A 34 0.39 -5.84 -8.74
CA ARG A 34 -0.64 -4.80 -8.90
C ARG A 34 -0.72 -3.91 -7.69
N GLN A 35 -1.08 -2.64 -7.91
CA GLN A 35 -1.32 -1.65 -6.86
C GLN A 35 -2.67 -0.94 -7.08
N SER A 36 -3.42 -0.70 -6.01
CA SER A 36 -4.69 0.04 -6.05
C SER A 36 -4.74 1.12 -4.96
N PRO A 37 -5.05 2.38 -5.30
CA PRO A 37 -5.26 3.44 -4.31
C PRO A 37 -6.65 3.37 -3.67
N HIS A 38 -6.73 3.43 -2.34
CA HIS A 38 -7.98 3.40 -1.57
C HIS A 38 -7.99 4.38 -0.39
N MET A 39 -9.10 5.10 -0.21
CA MET A 39 -9.32 5.93 0.98
C MET A 39 -9.85 5.14 2.19
N MET A 40 -10.54 4.02 1.96
CA MET A 40 -11.08 3.17 3.02
C MET A 40 -10.48 1.78 2.92
N ALA A 41 -9.58 1.45 3.84
CA ALA A 41 -8.82 0.22 3.74
C ALA A 41 -9.26 -0.86 4.73
N THR A 42 -10.36 -1.54 4.41
CA THR A 42 -10.82 -2.70 5.18
C THR A 42 -10.22 -3.99 4.63
N VAL A 43 -10.03 -5.00 5.49
CA VAL A 43 -9.60 -6.34 5.08
C VAL A 43 -10.50 -6.88 3.96
N GLU A 44 -11.82 -6.67 4.05
CA GLU A 44 -12.78 -7.10 3.05
C GLU A 44 -12.53 -6.47 1.67
N SER A 45 -12.25 -5.16 1.62
CA SER A 45 -11.92 -4.47 0.37
C SER A 45 -10.60 -4.97 -0.23
N ALA A 46 -9.61 -5.30 0.61
CA ALA A 46 -8.35 -5.93 0.19
C ALA A 46 -8.59 -7.31 -0.44
N MET A 47 -9.40 -8.15 0.22
CA MET A 47 -9.75 -9.48 -0.27
C MET A 47 -10.53 -9.42 -1.58
N ARG A 48 -11.46 -8.45 -1.68
CA ARG A 48 -12.22 -8.20 -2.91
C ARG A 48 -11.30 -7.79 -4.04
N PHE A 49 -10.38 -6.86 -3.80
CA PHE A 49 -9.39 -6.43 -4.80
C PHE A 49 -8.58 -7.61 -5.36
N ALA A 50 -8.03 -8.48 -4.50
CA ALA A 50 -7.28 -9.65 -4.95
C ALA A 50 -8.11 -10.58 -5.88
N ARG A 51 -9.39 -10.81 -5.53
CA ARG A 51 -10.30 -11.62 -6.34
C ARG A 51 -10.63 -10.97 -7.68
N GLU A 52 -10.86 -9.66 -7.70
CA GLU A 52 -11.10 -8.90 -8.93
C GLU A 52 -9.88 -8.93 -9.88
N GLN A 53 -8.67 -9.05 -9.33
CA GLN A 53 -7.44 -9.27 -10.10
C GLN A 53 -7.20 -10.73 -10.52
N GLY A 54 -8.11 -11.66 -10.19
CA GLY A 54 -8.02 -13.08 -10.58
C GLY A 54 -7.17 -13.94 -9.64
N TYR A 55 -6.81 -13.43 -8.46
CA TYR A 55 -6.01 -14.15 -7.47
C TYR A 55 -6.86 -14.75 -6.36
N VAL A 56 -6.37 -15.84 -5.78
CA VAL A 56 -6.90 -16.38 -4.51
C VAL A 56 -6.16 -15.66 -3.38
N PRO A 57 -6.83 -14.87 -2.53
CA PRO A 57 -6.15 -14.23 -1.42
C PRO A 57 -5.68 -15.27 -0.40
N SER A 58 -4.48 -15.07 0.15
CA SER A 58 -3.87 -16.00 1.13
C SER A 58 -4.64 -16.13 2.45
N GLY A 59 -5.58 -15.22 2.72
CA GLY A 59 -6.29 -15.10 3.99
C GLY A 59 -5.66 -14.06 4.92
N ASP A 60 -4.34 -13.87 4.81
CA ASP A 60 -3.61 -12.85 5.56
C ASP A 60 -3.46 -11.54 4.77
N VAL A 61 -3.55 -10.43 5.49
CA VAL A 61 -3.23 -9.07 5.00
C VAL A 61 -2.06 -8.56 5.83
N ILE A 62 -0.99 -8.14 5.15
CA ILE A 62 0.19 -7.58 5.79
C ILE A 62 0.09 -6.07 5.77
N ASP A 63 0.11 -5.45 6.95
CA ASP A 63 0.10 -4.00 7.12
C ASP A 63 1.49 -3.40 7.03
N ILE A 64 1.65 -2.38 6.18
CA ILE A 64 2.90 -1.66 5.95
C ILE A 64 2.64 -0.17 6.16
N GLN A 65 3.15 0.40 7.24
CA GLN A 65 3.11 1.85 7.45
C GLN A 65 4.33 2.51 6.80
N LEU A 66 4.10 3.35 5.80
CA LEU A 66 5.11 4.26 5.27
C LEU A 66 5.14 5.53 6.10
N GLU A 67 6.33 5.94 6.52
CA GLU A 67 6.56 7.25 7.10
C GLU A 67 6.32 8.35 6.04
N PRO A 68 5.89 9.55 6.45
CA PRO A 68 5.78 10.68 5.53
C PRO A 68 7.14 10.93 4.87
N ALA A 69 7.13 11.11 3.55
CA ALA A 69 8.34 11.46 2.82
C ALA A 69 8.91 12.76 3.38
N VAL A 70 10.00 12.67 4.13
CA VAL A 70 10.74 13.85 4.57
C VAL A 70 11.24 14.55 3.31
N ALA A 71 10.78 15.79 3.09
CA ALA A 71 11.24 16.58 1.96
C ALA A 71 12.78 16.54 1.91
N PRO A 72 13.38 16.34 0.72
CA PRO A 72 14.83 16.24 0.61
C PRO A 72 15.44 17.48 1.27
N ARG A 73 16.26 17.27 2.32
CA ARG A 73 17.03 18.34 2.95
C ARG A 73 17.77 19.05 1.83
N THR A 74 17.41 20.30 1.57
CA THR A 74 18.13 21.16 0.64
C THR A 74 19.57 21.16 1.15
N ALA A 75 20.46 20.50 0.41
CA ALA A 75 21.87 20.52 0.73
C ALA A 75 22.27 21.99 0.75
N ARG A 76 22.55 22.51 1.96
CA ARG A 76 23.01 23.89 2.13
C ARG A 76 24.33 23.95 1.37
N ALA A 77 24.33 24.62 0.21
CA ALA A 77 25.57 24.90 -0.51
C ALA A 77 26.45 25.70 0.44
N ILE A 78 27.55 25.09 0.86
CA ILE A 78 28.61 25.77 1.59
C ILE A 78 29.32 26.60 0.52
N ALA A 79 29.12 27.91 0.57
CA ALA A 79 29.85 28.89 -0.23
C ALA A 79 31.04 29.43 0.57
#